data_AF-A0A8S0TM66-F1
#
_entry.id   AF-A0A8S0TM66-F1
#
_cell.length_a   1.000
_cell.length_b   1.000
_cell.length_c   1.000
_cell.angle_alpha   90.00
_cell.angle_beta   90.00
_cell.angle_gamma   90.00
#
_symmetry.space_group_name_H-M   'P 1'
#
loop_
_entity.id
_entity.type
_entity.pdbx_description
1 polymer ?
#
loop_
_entity_poly.entity_id
_entity_poly.type
_entity_poly.pdbx_seq_one_letter_code
_entity_poly.pdbx_strand_id
1 'polypeptide(L)'
;MPDYSAKMGEQGGQKPENKGPRNVGPAMKKPIDPKRVLQILECKRKVLAFVESMLEPEVTMEELKAGEELICRQDYDSIAQERHILKICGYPLCPNKLTKVWNQRFHVSLKDKKIYDVEIRKLYCSVRCMETSIKYRNEQVPDQPMWMRLDDIKMGPDGIEAPTE
;
A
#
# COMPACT_ATOMS: atom_id res chain seq x y z
N MET A 1 81.45 53.41 15.80
CA MET A 1 81.01 52.95 14.46
C MET A 1 81.13 51.44 14.43
N PRO A 2 80.14 50.65 13.96
CA PRO A 2 78.68 50.86 13.80
C PRO A 2 77.87 49.87 14.67
N ASP A 3 76.68 50.20 15.18
CA ASP A 3 75.33 50.14 14.56
C ASP A 3 74.82 48.69 14.34
N TYR A 4 73.65 48.35 14.90
CA TYR A 4 72.49 47.83 14.17
C TYR A 4 71.41 47.21 15.08
N SER A 5 70.27 47.89 15.08
CA SER A 5 68.93 47.45 15.47
C SER A 5 68.49 46.12 14.86
N ALA A 6 67.66 45.33 15.58
CA ALA A 6 66.49 44.58 15.06
C ALA A 6 65.96 43.59 16.11
N LYS A 7 64.68 43.22 16.23
CA LYS A 7 63.36 43.69 15.78
C LYS A 7 62.37 42.88 16.65
N MET A 8 61.24 43.50 16.99
CA MET A 8 60.09 42.78 17.54
C MET A 8 59.57 41.75 16.53
N GLY A 9 59.15 40.61 17.05
CA GLY A 9 58.45 39.57 16.30
C GLY A 9 57.40 38.93 17.20
N GLU A 10 56.25 39.58 17.33
CA GLU A 10 55.04 38.95 17.83
C GLU A 10 54.63 37.83 16.87
N GLN A 11 54.70 36.58 17.30
CA GLN A 11 54.03 35.49 16.61
C GLN A 11 52.77 35.14 17.40
N GLY A 12 51.67 35.76 17.01
CA GLY A 12 50.33 35.34 17.37
C GLY A 12 50.06 33.97 16.79
N GLY A 13 50.25 32.92 17.60
CA GLY A 13 49.78 31.58 17.29
C GLY A 13 48.27 31.51 17.51
N GLN A 14 47.48 31.72 16.46
CA GLN A 14 46.07 31.33 16.45
C GLN A 14 46.00 29.80 16.60
N LYS A 15 45.56 29.36 17.77
CA LYS A 15 45.18 27.96 18.01
C LYS A 15 44.00 27.64 17.09
N PRO A 16 44.05 26.62 16.23
CA PRO A 16 42.90 26.28 15.40
C PRO A 16 41.78 25.78 16.31
N GLU A 17 40.65 26.49 16.32
CA GLU A 17 39.42 26.01 16.91
C GLU A 17 38.98 24.76 16.16
N ASN A 18 39.26 23.60 16.77
CA ASN A 18 38.79 22.32 16.28
C ASN A 18 37.27 22.25 16.49
N LYS A 19 36.51 22.76 15.51
CA LYS A 19 35.04 22.61 15.45
C LYS A 19 34.77 21.15 15.09
N GLY A 20 34.68 20.31 16.12
CA GLY A 20 34.22 18.94 16.00
C GLY A 20 32.88 18.87 15.25
N PRO A 21 32.55 17.71 14.64
CA PRO A 21 31.33 17.57 13.85
C PRO A 21 30.14 17.94 14.71
N ARG A 22 29.39 18.96 14.26
CA ARG A 22 28.10 19.31 14.85
C ARG A 22 27.21 18.07 14.72
N ASN A 23 26.90 17.42 15.84
CA ASN A 23 25.83 16.44 15.92
C ASN A 23 24.52 17.16 15.57
N VAL A 24 24.11 17.06 14.31
CA VAL A 24 22.77 17.48 13.89
C VAL A 24 21.84 16.39 14.43
N GLY A 25 21.22 16.64 15.57
CA GLY A 25 20.17 15.77 16.10
C GLY A 25 19.09 15.54 15.04
N PRO A 26 18.36 14.41 15.10
CA PRO A 26 17.34 14.11 14.11
C PRO A 26 16.35 15.28 14.03
N ALA A 27 16.20 15.86 12.84
CA ALA A 27 15.26 16.94 12.61
C ALA A 27 13.85 16.49 13.03
N MET A 28 13.20 17.26 13.91
CA MET A 28 11.79 17.04 14.22
C MET A 28 10.99 17.06 12.92
N LYS A 29 10.36 15.92 12.58
CA LYS A 29 9.50 15.83 11.40
C LYS A 29 8.38 16.85 11.57
N LYS A 30 8.22 17.74 10.58
CA LYS A 30 7.15 18.75 10.60
C LYS A 30 5.79 18.04 10.74
N PRO A 31 4.86 18.58 11.55
CA PRO A 31 3.51 18.03 11.64
C PRO A 31 2.85 18.00 10.26
N ILE A 32 2.05 16.97 10.01
CA ILE A 32 1.29 16.81 8.75
C ILE A 32 0.24 17.91 8.69
N ASP A 33 0.05 18.53 7.51
CA ASP A 33 -0.98 19.54 7.26
C ASP A 33 -2.39 18.97 7.62
N PRO A 34 -3.16 19.63 8.52
CA PRO A 34 -4.52 19.22 8.87
C PRO A 34 -5.43 18.96 7.67
N LYS A 35 -5.29 19.74 6.58
CA LYS A 35 -6.07 19.51 5.34
C LYS A 35 -5.74 18.15 4.73
N ARG A 36 -4.46 17.77 4.70
CA ARG A 36 -4.02 16.46 4.20
C ARG A 36 -4.53 15.33 5.08
N VAL A 37 -4.57 15.53 6.40
CA VAL A 37 -5.14 14.54 7.33
C VAL A 37 -6.61 14.29 6.99
N LEU A 38 -7.41 15.33 6.80
CA LEU A 38 -8.83 15.20 6.44
C LEU A 38 -9.01 14.45 5.10
N GLN A 39 -8.19 14.75 4.09
CA GLN A 39 -8.22 14.03 2.82
C GLN A 39 -7.90 12.54 2.98
N ILE A 40 -6.88 12.21 3.77
CA ILE A 40 -6.51 10.81 4.06
C ILE A 40 -7.69 10.08 4.74
N LEU A 41 -8.35 10.72 5.70
CA LEU A 41 -9.50 10.13 6.39
C LEU A 41 -10.66 9.88 5.44
N GLU A 42 -10.96 10.82 4.53
CA GLU A 42 -12.01 10.64 3.53
C GLU A 42 -11.68 9.52 2.54
N CYS A 43 -10.42 9.41 2.08
CA CYS A 43 -9.97 8.28 1.27
C CYS A 43 -10.18 6.95 2.00
N LYS A 44 -9.76 6.86 3.27
CA LYS A 44 -9.95 5.64 4.08
C LYS A 44 -11.43 5.27 4.22
N ARG A 45 -12.31 6.26 4.40
CA ARG A 45 -13.76 6.05 4.46
C ARG A 45 -14.30 5.47 3.16
N LYS A 46 -13.89 6.02 2.00
CA LYS A 46 -14.30 5.52 0.68
C LYS A 46 -13.79 4.09 0.42
N VAL A 47 -12.53 3.83 0.74
CA VAL A 47 -11.93 2.49 0.65
C VAL A 47 -12.71 1.49 1.50
N LEU A 48 -12.99 1.83 2.75
CA LEU A 48 -13.74 0.95 3.66
C LEU A 48 -15.13 0.64 3.11
N ALA A 49 -15.89 1.66 2.69
CA ALA A 49 -17.22 1.47 2.12
C ALA A 49 -17.22 0.56 0.88
N PHE A 50 -16.18 0.67 0.04
CA PHE A 50 -16.02 -0.21 -1.11
C PHE A 50 -15.65 -1.64 -0.70
N VAL A 51 -14.71 -1.81 0.24
CA VAL A 51 -14.33 -3.15 0.75
C VAL A 51 -15.55 -3.86 1.34
N GLU A 52 -16.37 -3.15 2.12
CA GLU A 52 -17.61 -3.67 2.71
C GLU A 52 -18.62 -4.11 1.63
N SER A 53 -18.83 -3.33 0.57
CA SER A 53 -19.74 -3.72 -0.51
C SER A 53 -19.26 -4.97 -1.26
N MET A 54 -17.95 -5.20 -1.34
CA MET A 54 -17.37 -6.40 -1.94
C MET A 54 -17.52 -7.67 -1.07
N LEU A 55 -18.09 -7.58 0.14
CA LEU A 55 -18.35 -8.75 0.99
C LEU A 55 -19.71 -9.41 0.71
N GLU A 56 -20.59 -8.72 -0.02
CA GLU A 56 -21.89 -9.25 -0.41
C GLU A 56 -21.74 -10.48 -1.33
N PRO A 57 -22.66 -11.47 -1.24
CA PRO A 57 -22.54 -12.70 -2.00
C PRO A 57 -22.64 -12.48 -3.52
N GLU A 58 -23.40 -11.48 -3.95
CA GLU A 58 -23.63 -11.15 -5.35
C GLU A 58 -23.01 -9.78 -5.64
N VAL A 59 -21.88 -9.78 -6.34
CA VAL A 59 -21.18 -8.57 -6.80
C VAL A 59 -21.09 -8.62 -8.31
N THR A 60 -21.44 -7.53 -8.97
CA THR A 60 -21.37 -7.35 -10.42
C THR A 60 -20.00 -6.87 -10.87
N MET A 61 -19.67 -7.07 -12.15
CA MET A 61 -18.40 -6.60 -12.70
C MET A 61 -18.32 -5.07 -12.68
N GLU A 62 -19.47 -4.42 -12.88
CA GLU A 62 -19.64 -2.98 -12.87
C GLU A 62 -19.32 -2.39 -11.49
N GLU A 63 -19.85 -3.01 -10.43
CA GLU A 63 -19.55 -2.60 -9.05
C GLU A 63 -18.07 -2.79 -8.72
N LEU A 64 -17.46 -3.91 -9.13
CA LEU A 64 -16.04 -4.16 -8.88
C LEU A 64 -15.15 -3.14 -9.60
N LYS A 65 -15.46 -2.83 -10.86
CA LYS A 65 -14.74 -1.81 -11.65
C LYS A 65 -14.91 -0.40 -11.09
N ALA A 66 -16.08 -0.07 -10.54
CA ALA A 66 -16.36 1.27 -10.02
C ALA A 66 -15.43 1.67 -8.86
N GLY A 67 -14.83 0.72 -8.16
CA GLY A 67 -13.91 1.00 -7.05
C GLY A 67 -12.54 0.34 -7.13
N GLU A 68 -12.17 -0.27 -8.27
CA GLU A 68 -10.82 -0.85 -8.43
C GLU A 68 -9.71 0.20 -8.30
N GLU A 69 -9.98 1.45 -8.72
CA GLU A 69 -9.11 2.61 -8.56
C GLU A 69 -9.11 3.18 -7.12
N LEU A 70 -10.09 2.84 -6.28
CA LEU A 70 -10.13 3.29 -4.88
C LEU A 70 -9.19 2.48 -4.00
N ILE A 71 -9.00 1.21 -4.30
CA ILE A 71 -8.28 0.30 -3.41
C ILE A 71 -6.83 0.10 -3.82
N CYS A 72 -6.05 -0.49 -2.91
CA CYS A 72 -4.78 -1.09 -3.26
C CYS A 72 -4.83 -2.62 -3.20
N ARG A 73 -3.78 -3.23 -3.73
CA ARG A 73 -3.59 -4.70 -3.74
C ARG A 73 -3.76 -5.34 -2.36
N GLN A 74 -3.33 -4.68 -1.29
CA GLN A 74 -3.48 -5.15 0.09
C GLN A 74 -4.95 -5.10 0.56
N ASP A 75 -5.71 -4.08 0.13
CA ASP A 75 -7.15 -4.01 0.41
C ASP A 75 -7.89 -5.13 -0.34
N TYR A 76 -7.50 -5.43 -1.60
CA TYR A 76 -8.06 -6.55 -2.36
C TYR A 76 -7.79 -7.90 -1.68
N ASP A 77 -6.57 -8.11 -1.16
CA ASP A 77 -6.26 -9.32 -0.38
C ASP A 77 -7.14 -9.41 0.87
N SER A 78 -7.39 -8.27 1.52
CA SER A 78 -8.26 -8.19 2.69
C SER A 78 -9.70 -8.58 2.33
N ILE A 79 -10.24 -8.13 1.19
CA ILE A 79 -11.55 -8.57 0.67
C ILE A 79 -11.58 -10.10 0.55
N ALA A 80 -10.55 -10.72 -0.03
CA ALA A 80 -10.51 -12.18 -0.18
C ALA A 80 -10.47 -12.90 1.18
N GLN A 81 -9.76 -12.35 2.18
CA GLN A 81 -9.72 -12.89 3.54
C GLN A 81 -11.06 -12.74 4.27
N GLU A 82 -11.68 -11.55 4.22
CA GLU A 82 -12.98 -11.29 4.86
C GLU A 82 -14.09 -12.16 4.25
N ARG A 83 -14.12 -12.30 2.91
CA ARG A 83 -15.03 -13.24 2.23
C ARG A 83 -14.80 -14.68 2.68
N HIS A 84 -13.54 -15.08 2.92
CA HIS A 84 -13.23 -16.41 3.47
C HIS A 84 -13.75 -16.60 4.90
N ILE A 85 -13.68 -15.57 5.75
CA ILE A 85 -14.27 -15.56 7.10
C ILE A 85 -15.78 -15.81 6.99
N LEU A 86 -16.46 -15.14 6.04
CA LEU A 86 -17.88 -15.33 5.70
C LEU A 86 -18.21 -16.64 4.97
N LYS A 87 -17.22 -17.51 4.75
CA LYS A 87 -17.35 -18.80 4.04
C LYS A 87 -17.82 -18.65 2.59
N ILE A 88 -17.46 -17.55 1.94
CA ILE A 88 -17.71 -17.27 0.51
C ILE A 88 -16.37 -17.27 -0.23
N CYS A 89 -16.39 -17.62 -1.51
CA CYS A 89 -15.22 -17.54 -2.37
C CYS A 89 -14.63 -16.11 -2.36
N GLY A 90 -13.33 -15.99 -2.14
CA GLY A 90 -12.60 -14.73 -2.08
C GLY A 90 -12.53 -13.97 -3.41
N TYR A 91 -12.97 -14.57 -4.52
CA TYR A 91 -13.16 -13.82 -5.77
C TYR A 91 -14.50 -13.06 -5.68
N PRO A 92 -14.52 -11.71 -5.75
CA PRO A 92 -15.73 -10.91 -5.52
C PRO A 92 -16.92 -11.33 -6.38
N LEU A 93 -16.69 -11.63 -7.67
CA LEU A 93 -17.75 -12.02 -8.61
C LEU A 93 -18.24 -13.48 -8.45
N CYS A 94 -17.74 -14.20 -7.44
CA CYS A 94 -18.08 -15.60 -7.21
C CYS A 94 -18.93 -15.75 -5.94
N PRO A 95 -20.22 -16.12 -6.05
CA PRO A 95 -21.11 -16.33 -4.91
C PRO A 95 -20.89 -17.69 -4.22
N ASN A 96 -20.04 -18.56 -4.77
CA ASN A 96 -19.87 -19.93 -4.29
C ASN A 96 -19.40 -19.96 -2.83
N LYS A 97 -20.03 -20.81 -2.02
CA LYS A 97 -19.60 -21.05 -0.65
C LYS A 97 -18.35 -21.95 -0.58
N LEU A 98 -17.53 -21.70 0.42
CA LEU A 98 -16.35 -22.51 0.72
C LEU A 98 -16.76 -23.68 1.61
N THR A 99 -16.82 -24.87 1.01
CA THR A 99 -17.22 -26.10 1.72
C THR A 99 -16.04 -26.88 2.28
N LYS A 100 -14.81 -26.59 1.82
CA LYS A 100 -13.62 -27.35 2.18
C LYS A 100 -12.92 -26.75 3.40
N VAL A 101 -12.71 -27.58 4.40
CA VAL A 101 -11.81 -27.29 5.52
C VAL A 101 -10.43 -27.83 5.16
N TRP A 102 -9.41 -26.98 5.27
CA TRP A 102 -8.02 -27.33 4.96
C TRP A 102 -7.23 -27.40 6.27
N ASN A 103 -6.64 -28.55 6.59
CA ASN A 103 -5.86 -28.76 7.82
C ASN A 103 -4.34 -28.80 7.59
N GLN A 104 -3.92 -28.83 6.32
CA GLN A 104 -2.53 -28.94 5.89
C GLN A 104 -2.00 -27.60 5.36
N ARG A 105 -0.68 -27.38 5.40
CA ARG A 105 -0.04 -26.13 4.94
C ARG A 105 0.11 -26.03 3.42
N PHE A 106 0.27 -27.15 2.73
CA PHE A 106 0.44 -27.19 1.28
C PHE A 106 -0.56 -28.15 0.63
N HIS A 107 -0.99 -27.82 -0.59
CA HIS A 107 -1.86 -28.65 -1.41
C HIS A 107 -1.14 -29.07 -2.70
N VAL A 108 -0.97 -30.38 -2.89
CA VAL A 108 -0.38 -30.93 -4.12
C VAL A 108 -1.52 -31.23 -5.11
N SER A 109 -1.55 -30.52 -6.24
CA SER A 109 -2.38 -30.89 -7.38
C SER A 109 -1.60 -31.82 -8.30
N LEU A 110 -2.00 -33.09 -8.36
CA LEU A 110 -1.41 -34.06 -9.29
C LEU A 110 -1.81 -33.78 -10.75
N LYS A 111 -2.98 -33.15 -10.95
CA LYS A 111 -3.48 -32.77 -12.27
C LYS A 111 -2.59 -31.70 -12.91
N ASP A 112 -2.30 -30.66 -12.15
CA ASP A 112 -1.55 -29.50 -12.65
C ASP A 112 -0.05 -29.61 -12.33
N LYS A 113 0.36 -30.68 -11.62
CA LYS A 113 1.72 -30.93 -11.12
C LYS A 113 2.29 -29.71 -10.36
N LYS A 114 1.45 -29.08 -9.54
CA LYS A 114 1.77 -27.85 -8.78
C LYS A 114 1.51 -28.04 -7.29
N ILE A 115 2.37 -27.41 -6.47
CA ILE A 115 2.18 -27.29 -5.03
C ILE A 115 1.66 -25.89 -4.76
N TYR A 116 0.49 -25.80 -4.13
CA TYR A 116 -0.13 -24.54 -3.74
C TYR A 116 0.05 -24.31 -2.25
N ASP A 117 0.30 -23.06 -1.87
CA ASP A 117 0.15 -22.64 -0.48
C ASP A 117 -1.35 -22.69 -0.12
N VAL A 118 -1.67 -23.41 0.96
CA VAL A 118 -3.05 -23.54 1.41
C VAL A 118 -3.59 -22.21 1.91
N GLU A 119 -2.75 -21.30 2.42
CA GLU A 119 -3.18 -19.99 2.90
C GLU A 119 -3.89 -19.18 1.82
N ILE A 120 -3.40 -19.25 0.58
CA ILE A 120 -4.03 -18.60 -0.57
C ILE A 120 -5.11 -19.50 -1.16
N ARG A 121 -4.84 -20.80 -1.32
CA ARG A 121 -5.78 -21.74 -1.96
C ARG A 121 -7.11 -21.84 -1.20
N LYS A 122 -7.10 -21.77 0.13
CA LYS A 122 -8.30 -21.89 0.98
C LYS A 122 -9.29 -20.75 0.79
N LEU A 123 -8.84 -19.60 0.28
CA LEU A 123 -9.67 -18.42 0.07
C LEU A 123 -10.67 -18.61 -1.09
N TYR A 124 -10.39 -19.54 -2.01
CA TYR A 124 -11.15 -19.68 -3.25
C TYR A 124 -11.84 -21.03 -3.38
N CYS A 125 -12.99 -21.08 -4.06
CA CYS A 125 -13.70 -22.34 -4.29
C CYS A 125 -12.94 -23.26 -5.27
N SER A 126 -12.19 -22.69 -6.23
CA SER A 126 -11.48 -23.41 -7.28
C SER A 126 -10.14 -22.75 -7.62
N VAL A 127 -9.24 -23.51 -8.27
CA VAL A 127 -7.97 -22.99 -8.80
C VAL A 127 -8.24 -21.90 -9.84
N ARG A 128 -9.28 -22.06 -10.68
CA ARG A 128 -9.71 -21.06 -11.64
C ARG A 128 -10.06 -19.72 -10.97
N CYS A 129 -10.89 -19.75 -9.91
CA CYS A 129 -11.23 -18.53 -9.18
C CYS A 129 -10.00 -17.86 -8.54
N MET A 130 -9.09 -18.66 -7.99
CA MET A 130 -7.83 -18.15 -7.44
C MET A 130 -6.99 -17.44 -8.52
N GLU A 131 -6.74 -18.12 -9.65
CA GLU A 131 -5.92 -17.56 -10.73
C GLU A 131 -6.58 -16.34 -11.38
N THR A 132 -7.90 -16.37 -11.63
CA THR A 132 -8.64 -15.22 -12.17
C THR A 132 -8.63 -14.03 -11.21
N SER A 133 -8.84 -14.26 -9.90
CA SER A 133 -8.81 -13.20 -8.89
C SER A 133 -7.42 -12.59 -8.74
N ILE A 134 -6.36 -13.41 -8.69
CA ILE A 134 -4.97 -12.93 -8.64
C ILE A 134 -4.61 -12.15 -9.91
N LYS A 135 -5.04 -12.63 -11.08
CA LYS A 135 -4.83 -11.93 -12.35
C LYS A 135 -5.49 -10.55 -12.33
N TYR A 136 -6.77 -10.50 -11.94
CA TYR A 136 -7.51 -9.24 -11.81
C TYR A 136 -6.82 -8.26 -10.85
N ARG A 137 -6.47 -8.73 -9.65
CA ARG A 137 -5.72 -7.96 -8.65
C ARG A 137 -4.43 -7.36 -9.21
N ASN A 138 -3.67 -8.15 -9.97
CA ASN A 138 -2.36 -7.69 -10.44
C ASN A 138 -2.45 -6.72 -11.62
N GLU A 139 -3.46 -6.89 -12.48
CA GLU A 139 -3.64 -6.12 -13.72
C GLU A 139 -4.48 -4.84 -13.52
N GLN A 140 -5.52 -4.91 -12.67
CA GLN A 140 -6.50 -3.81 -12.53
C GLN A 140 -6.32 -3.01 -11.24
N VAL A 141 -5.81 -3.62 -10.17
CA VAL A 141 -5.73 -2.96 -8.86
C VAL A 141 -4.37 -2.29 -8.64
N PRO A 142 -4.34 -0.98 -8.29
CA PRO A 142 -3.11 -0.26 -7.97
C PRO A 142 -2.33 -0.88 -6.81
N ASP A 143 -1.00 -0.79 -6.88
CA ASP A 143 -0.13 -1.28 -5.80
C ASP A 143 -0.12 -0.36 -4.57
N GLN A 144 -0.34 0.94 -4.80
CA GLN A 144 -0.25 1.97 -3.76
C GLN A 144 -1.64 2.41 -3.25
N PRO A 145 -1.79 2.65 -1.93
CA PRO A 145 -3.03 3.16 -1.35
C PRO A 145 -3.51 4.46 -2.00
N MET A 146 -4.83 4.65 -2.07
CA MET A 146 -5.46 5.84 -2.66
C MET A 146 -4.90 7.16 -2.13
N TRP A 147 -4.69 7.25 -0.81
CA TRP A 147 -4.23 8.47 -0.16
C TRP A 147 -2.78 8.85 -0.50
N MET A 148 -2.00 7.94 -1.09
CA MET A 148 -0.68 8.25 -1.67
C MET A 148 -0.78 8.72 -3.12
N ARG A 149 -1.87 8.39 -3.81
CA ARG A 149 -2.13 8.75 -5.23
C ARG A 149 -3.05 9.98 -5.38
N LEU A 150 -3.30 10.70 -4.28
CA LEU A 150 -4.22 11.85 -4.28
C LEU A 150 -3.88 12.94 -5.29
N ASP A 151 -2.60 13.08 -5.64
CA ASP A 151 -2.13 14.10 -6.57
C ASP A 151 -2.38 13.69 -8.03
N ASP A 152 -2.57 12.38 -8.28
CA ASP A 152 -2.84 11.79 -9.60
C ASP A 152 -4.35 11.57 -9.85
N ILE A 153 -5.16 11.56 -8.78
CA ILE A 153 -6.61 11.31 -8.84
C ILE A 153 -7.35 12.64 -9.02
N LYS A 154 -7.98 12.83 -10.19
CA LYS A 154 -8.95 13.92 -10.40
C LYS A 154 -10.19 13.66 -9.55
N MET A 155 -10.29 14.33 -8.41
CA MET A 155 -11.48 14.29 -7.56
C MET A 155 -12.54 15.24 -8.13
N GLY A 156 -13.53 14.69 -8.85
CA GLY A 156 -14.76 15.41 -9.19
C GLY A 156 -15.66 15.63 -7.97
N PRO A 157 -16.67 16.52 -8.05
CA PRO A 157 -17.57 16.83 -6.94
C PRO A 157 -18.39 15.61 -6.44
N ASP A 158 -18.60 14.60 -7.28
CA ASP A 158 -19.43 13.41 -6.96
C ASP A 158 -18.66 12.07 -6.90
N GLY A 159 -17.33 12.05 -7.06
CA GLY A 159 -16.55 10.80 -7.11
C GLY A 159 -15.49 10.81 -8.22
N ILE A 160 -14.76 9.70 -8.36
CA ILE A 160 -13.68 9.55 -9.35
C ILE A 160 -14.25 9.79 -10.74
N GLU A 161 -13.80 10.83 -11.43
CA GLU A 161 -14.05 11.00 -12.85
C GLU A 161 -13.11 10.07 -13.61
N ALA A 162 -13.69 9.20 -14.45
CA ALA A 162 -12.95 8.30 -15.32
C ALA A 162 -11.97 9.09 -16.20
N PRO A 163 -10.81 8.50 -16.57
CA PRO A 163 -9.89 9.11 -17.52
C PRO A 163 -10.63 9.44 -18.82
N THR A 164 -10.74 10.73 -19.14
CA THR A 164 -11.15 11.17 -20.47
C THR A 164 -10.06 10.76 -21.46
N GLU A 165 -10.44 9.94 -22.44
CA GLU A 165 -9.62 9.59 -23.61
C GLU A 165 -9.04 10.83 -24.33
#